data_AF-A0A7G2LZZ0-F1
#
_entry.id   AF-A0A7G2LZZ0-F1
#
_cell.length_a   1.000
_cell.length_b   1.000
_cell.length_c   1.000
_cell.angle_alpha   90.00
_cell.angle_beta   90.00
_cell.angle_gamma   90.00
#
_symmetry.space_group_name_H-M   'P 1'
#
loop_
_entity.id
_entity.type
_entity.pdbx_description
1 polymer ?
#
loop_
_entity_poly.entity_id
_entity_poly.type
_entity_poly.pdbx_seq_one_letter_code
_entity_poly.pdbx_strand_id
1 'polypeptide(L)'
;MARALRSTSWIVLSYGGAQAIRLASNLILTRLLFPEAFGLMALIQVVIVGLTLFSDVGIGPSIAQSKRGDDRDFLNTAWTIQAIRGGCLWLAAC
;
A
#
# COMPACT_ATOMS: atom_id res chain seq x y z
N MET A 1 -26.09 -12.72 6.53
CA MET A 1 -26.06 -11.38 5.89
C MET A 1 -25.78 -10.24 6.86
N ALA A 2 -26.42 -10.16 8.03
CA ALA A 2 -26.17 -9.08 9.01
C ALA A 2 -24.69 -8.89 9.45
N ARG A 3 -23.90 -9.98 9.60
CA ARG A 3 -22.45 -9.91 9.88
C ARG A 3 -21.62 -9.37 8.72
N ALA A 4 -21.99 -9.70 7.48
CA ALA A 4 -21.33 -9.16 6.28
C ALA A 4 -21.62 -7.66 6.15
N LEU A 5 -22.88 -7.24 6.30
CA LEU A 5 -23.28 -5.82 6.29
C LEU A 5 -22.57 -4.99 7.37
N ARG A 6 -22.44 -5.52 8.60
CA ARG A 6 -21.71 -4.86 9.69
C ARG A 6 -20.20 -4.77 9.44
N SER A 7 -19.64 -5.77 8.77
CA SER A 7 -18.21 -5.76 8.41
C SER A 7 -17.96 -4.78 7.26
N THR A 8 -18.84 -4.76 6.25
CA THR A 8 -18.81 -3.80 5.15
C THR A 8 -18.98 -2.37 5.65
N SER A 9 -19.91 -2.11 6.58
CA SER A 9 -20.08 -0.77 7.14
C SER A 9 -18.84 -0.29 7.89
N TRP A 10 -18.15 -1.18 8.60
CA TRP A 10 -16.88 -0.87 9.25
C TRP A 10 -15.74 -0.58 8.26
N ILE A 11 -15.64 -1.36 7.19
CA ILE A 11 -14.65 -1.14 6.12
C ILE A 11 -14.92 0.19 5.41
N VAL A 12 -16.17 0.48 5.06
CA VAL A 12 -16.54 1.74 4.39
C VAL A 12 -16.27 2.94 5.28
N LEU A 13 -16.63 2.86 6.56
CA LEU A 13 -16.40 3.96 7.50
C LEU A 13 -14.91 4.20 7.75
N SER A 14 -14.12 3.14 7.96
CA SER A 14 -12.68 3.25 8.17
C SER A 14 -11.95 3.76 6.92
N TYR A 15 -12.29 3.24 5.74
CA TYR A 15 -11.73 3.70 4.48
C TYR A 15 -12.14 5.15 4.18
N GLY A 16 -13.42 5.49 4.33
CA GLY A 16 -13.93 6.84 4.14
C GLY A 16 -13.30 7.85 5.10
N GLY A 17 -13.15 7.48 6.38
CA GLY A 17 -12.45 8.28 7.38
C GLY A 17 -10.99 8.51 7.03
N ALA A 18 -10.27 7.46 6.60
CA ALA A 18 -8.88 7.57 6.16
C ALA A 18 -8.76 8.50 4.93
N GLN A 19 -9.69 8.42 3.97
CA GLN A 19 -9.71 9.32 2.81
C GLN A 19 -9.94 10.78 3.22
N ALA A 20 -10.88 11.04 4.12
CA ALA A 20 -11.16 12.39 4.63
C ALA A 20 -9.94 12.97 5.36
N ILE A 21 -9.31 12.19 6.24
CA ILE A 21 -8.07 12.58 6.94
C ILE A 21 -6.95 12.87 5.94
N ARG A 22 -6.79 12.03 4.92
CA ARG A 22 -5.77 12.22 3.89
C ARG A 22 -6.00 13.51 3.09
N LEU A 23 -7.24 13.82 2.74
CA LEU A 23 -7.62 15.07 2.06
C LEU A 23 -7.31 16.28 2.94
N ALA A 24 -7.73 16.25 4.21
CA ALA A 24 -7.43 17.31 5.17
C ALA A 24 -5.92 17.50 5.36
N SER A 25 -5.18 16.40 5.49
CA SER A 25 -3.71 16.42 5.64
C SER A 25 -3.03 17.04 4.41
N ASN A 26 -3.46 16.68 3.20
CA ASN A 26 -2.93 17.27 1.98
C ASN A 26 -3.24 18.77 1.87
N LEU A 27 -4.45 19.20 2.26
CA LEU A 27 -4.85 20.62 2.26
C LEU A 27 -4.08 21.46 3.29
N ILE A 28 -3.73 20.87 4.43
CA ILE A 28 -2.87 21.52 5.44
C ILE A 28 -1.44 21.59 4.92
N LEU A 29 -0.92 20.48 4.36
CA LEU A 29 0.43 20.43 3.80
C LEU A 29 0.61 21.42 2.65
N THR A 30 -0.38 21.62 1.77
CA THR A 30 -0.28 22.64 0.70
C THR A 30 -0.24 24.07 1.23
N ARG A 31 -0.75 24.32 2.43
CA ARG A 31 -0.67 25.63 3.10
C ARG A 31 0.62 25.81 3.91
N LEU A 32 1.23 24.71 4.38
CA LEU A 32 2.41 24.71 5.23
C LEU A 32 3.72 24.54 4.43
N LEU A 33 3.72 23.76 3.36
CA LEU A 33 4.84 23.61 2.43
C LEU A 33 4.77 24.70 1.35
N PHE A 34 5.94 25.22 0.99
CA PHE A 34 6.09 26.05 -0.20
C PHE A 34 5.65 25.30 -1.47
N PRO A 35 4.96 25.95 -2.42
CA PRO A 35 4.36 25.31 -3.59
C PRO A 35 5.35 24.55 -4.47
N GLU A 36 6.64 24.89 -4.46
CA GLU A 36 7.66 24.18 -5.23
C GLU A 36 7.89 22.72 -4.76
N ALA A 37 7.73 22.44 -3.46
CA ALA A 37 7.93 21.09 -2.92
C ALA A 37 6.81 20.12 -3.34
N PHE A 38 5.62 20.64 -3.67
CA PHE A 38 4.45 19.81 -3.97
C PHE A 38 4.58 19.12 -5.34
N GLY A 39 5.06 19.85 -6.36
CA GLY A 39 5.27 19.29 -7.70
C GLY A 39 6.38 18.25 -7.74
N LEU A 40 7.47 18.48 -7.01
CA LEU A 40 8.57 17.50 -6.90
C LEU A 40 8.12 16.21 -6.22
N MET A 41 7.36 16.31 -5.11
CA MET A 41 6.84 15.13 -4.42
C MET A 41 5.89 14.32 -5.31
N ALA A 42 5.05 14.97 -6.12
CA ALA A 42 4.19 14.28 -7.08
C ALA A 42 4.99 13.48 -8.11
N LEU A 43 6.08 14.04 -8.66
CA LEU A 43 6.97 13.34 -9.59
C LEU A 43 7.67 12.15 -8.92
N ILE A 44 8.20 12.34 -7.72
CA ILE A 44 8.80 11.26 -6.91
C ILE A 44 7.77 10.14 -6.70
N GLN A 45 6.53 10.50 -6.34
CA GLN A 45 5.45 9.54 -6.11
C GLN A 45 5.11 8.74 -7.37
N VAL A 46 5.13 9.35 -8.56
CA VAL A 46 4.92 8.63 -9.83
C VAL A 46 5.99 7.58 -10.04
N VAL A 47 7.27 7.91 -9.81
CA VAL A 47 8.37 6.95 -9.92
C VAL A 47 8.24 5.83 -8.89
N ILE A 48 7.95 6.15 -7.62
CA ILE A 48 7.75 5.17 -6.55
C ILE A 48 6.60 4.23 -6.89
N VAL A 49 5.46 4.76 -7.33
CA VAL A 49 4.29 3.95 -7.72
C VAL A 49 4.62 3.06 -8.91
N GLY A 50 5.33 3.59 -9.92
CA GLY A 50 5.80 2.81 -11.07
C GLY A 50 6.69 1.64 -10.65
N LEU A 51 7.70 1.88 -9.80
CA LEU A 51 8.57 0.83 -9.25
C LEU A 51 7.79 -0.19 -8.42
N THR A 52 6.83 0.27 -7.63
CA THR A 52 5.99 -0.61 -6.79
C THR A 52 5.13 -1.53 -7.64
N LEU A 53 4.49 -1.00 -8.69
CA LEU A 53 3.65 -1.79 -9.59
C LEU A 53 4.49 -2.75 -10.45
N PHE A 54 5.62 -2.28 -10.97
CA PHE A 54 6.50 -3.08 -11.81
C PHE A 54 7.13 -4.26 -11.06
N SER A 55 7.46 -4.06 -9.78
CA SER A 55 8.01 -5.11 -8.92
C SER A 55 6.93 -5.96 -8.24
N ASP A 56 5.64 -5.70 -8.47
CA ASP A 56 4.61 -6.47 -7.82
C ASP A 56 4.50 -7.90 -8.38
N VAL A 57 4.67 -8.89 -7.51
CA VAL A 57 4.66 -10.31 -7.85
C VAL A 57 3.32 -10.97 -7.45
N GLY A 58 2.36 -10.20 -6.90
CA GLY A 58 1.05 -10.72 -6.56
C GLY A 58 1.05 -11.71 -5.37
N ILE A 59 1.88 -11.44 -4.36
CA ILE A 59 2.02 -12.29 -3.16
C ILE A 59 0.68 -12.42 -2.42
N GLY A 60 -0.04 -11.32 -2.22
CA GLY A 60 -1.34 -11.31 -1.53
C GLY A 60 -2.39 -12.22 -2.20
N PRO A 61 -2.70 -12.04 -3.50
CA PRO A 61 -3.58 -12.93 -4.24
C PRO A 61 -3.13 -14.40 -4.21
N SER A 62 -1.83 -14.65 -4.28
CA SER A 62 -1.26 -16.01 -4.23
C SER A 62 -1.52 -16.68 -2.87
N ILE A 63 -1.42 -15.93 -1.76
CA ILE A 63 -1.79 -16.43 -0.42
C ILE A 63 -3.29 -16.68 -0.32
N ALA A 64 -4.12 -15.73 -0.77
CA ALA A 64 -5.57 -15.82 -0.64
C ALA A 64 -6.21 -16.95 -1.47
N GLN A 65 -5.62 -17.30 -2.63
CA GLN A 65 -6.14 -18.35 -3.51
C GLN A 65 -5.50 -19.72 -3.24
N SER A 66 -4.34 -19.76 -2.58
CA SER A 66 -3.63 -21.01 -2.31
C SER A 66 -4.31 -21.81 -1.21
N LYS A 67 -4.51 -23.11 -1.43
CA LYS A 67 -4.94 -24.06 -0.40
C LYS A 67 -3.98 -24.14 0.78
N ARG A 68 -2.72 -23.71 0.58
CA ARG A 68 -1.65 -23.64 1.59
C ARG A 68 -1.53 -22.23 2.21
N GLY A 69 -2.55 -21.38 2.11
CA GLY A 69 -2.51 -20.02 2.66
C GLY A 69 -2.22 -19.95 4.17
N ASP A 70 -2.60 -20.97 4.94
CA ASP A 70 -2.32 -21.09 6.38
C ASP A 70 -1.06 -21.92 6.70
N ASP A 71 -0.34 -22.41 5.68
CA ASP A 71 0.89 -23.18 5.86
C ASP A 71 2.06 -22.22 6.19
N ARG A 72 2.69 -22.42 7.34
CA ARG A 72 3.79 -21.59 7.83
C ARG A 72 4.96 -21.53 6.84
N ASP A 73 5.29 -22.63 6.18
CA ASP A 73 6.44 -22.65 5.26
C ASP A 73 6.14 -21.84 3.99
N PHE A 74 4.89 -21.88 3.54
CA PHE A 74 4.41 -21.07 2.42
C PHE A 74 4.40 -19.57 2.77
N LEU A 75 3.90 -19.22 3.96
CA LEU A 75 3.90 -17.84 4.46
C LEU A 75 5.33 -17.30 4.67
N ASN A 76 6.25 -18.11 5.20
CA ASN A 76 7.65 -17.74 5.34
C ASN A 76 8.28 -17.44 3.98
N THR A 77 8.02 -18.29 2.98
CA THR A 77 8.53 -18.08 1.61
C THR A 77 7.97 -16.79 1.01
N ALA A 78 6.67 -16.56 1.14
CA ALA A 78 6.02 -15.33 0.69
C ALA A 78 6.63 -14.08 1.34
N TRP A 79 6.89 -14.14 2.65
CA TRP A 79 7.53 -13.07 3.39
C TRP A 79 8.99 -12.84 2.95
N THR A 80 9.77 -13.89 2.74
CA THR A 80 11.15 -13.77 2.28
C THR A 80 11.22 -13.12 0.90
N ILE A 81 10.34 -13.50 -0.03
CA ILE A 81 10.26 -12.86 -1.36
C ILE A 81 9.89 -11.37 -1.21
N GLN A 82 8.95 -11.04 -0.33
CA GLN A 82 8.56 -9.66 -0.06
C GLN A 82 9.72 -8.83 0.53
N ALA A 83 10.48 -9.40 1.46
CA ALA A 83 11.62 -8.75 2.09
C ALA A 83 12.76 -8.52 1.08
N ILE A 84 13.08 -9.52 0.25
CA ILE A 84 14.08 -9.41 -0.82
C ILE A 84 13.65 -8.33 -1.81
N ARG A 85 12.39 -8.33 -2.26
CA ARG A 85 11.86 -7.28 -3.15
C ARG A 85 12.05 -5.90 -2.54
N GLY A 86 11.68 -5.72 -1.28
CA GLY A 86 11.85 -4.45 -0.56
C GLY A 86 13.31 -4.01 -0.52
N GLY A 87 14.23 -4.94 -0.21
CA GLY A 87 15.67 -4.70 -0.22
C GLY A 87 16.20 -4.30 -1.60
N CYS A 88 15.79 -5.01 -2.66
CA CYS A 88 16.18 -4.68 -4.04
C CYS A 88 15.67 -3.31 -4.48
N LEU A 89 14.41 -2.97 -4.17
CA LEU A 89 13.83 -1.66 -4.47
C LEU A 89 14.57 -0.55 -3.73
N TRP A 90 14.91 -0.77 -2.45
CA TRP A 90 15.67 0.18 -1.65
C TRP A 90 17.07 0.42 -2.25
N LEU A 91 17.81 -0.64 -2.58
CA LEU A 91 19.13 -0.53 -3.20
C LEU A 91 19.12 0.12 -4.59
N ALA A 92 18.01 -0.01 -5.33
CA ALA A 92 17.90 0.58 -6.67
C ALA A 92 17.45 2.05 -6.65
N ALA A 93 16.74 2.49 -5.60
CA ALA A 93 16.12 3.81 -5.51
C ALA A 93 16.84 4.79 -4.56
N CYS A 94 17.67 4.29 -3.63
CA CYS A 94 18.56 5.08 -2.78
C CYS A 94 19.96 5.13 -3.35
#